data_AF-I5BWZ1-F1
#
_entry.id   AF-I5BWZ1-F1
#
_cell.length_a   1.000
_cell.length_b   1.000
_cell.length_c   1.000
_cell.angle_alpha   90.00
_cell.angle_beta   90.00
_cell.angle_gamma   90.00
#
_symmetry.space_group_name_H-M   'P 1'
#
loop_
_entity.id
_entity.type
_entity.pdbx_description
1 polymer ?
#
loop_
_entity_poly.entity_id
_entity_poly.type
_entity_poly.pdbx_seq_one_letter_code
_entity_poly.pdbx_strand_id
1 'polypeptide(L)'
;MQAAFEMGCQLSALTHGHPSGYLSGGFFAAVISGLCQHIPLNTSVYKALELLIGRPGFQEVERLIFRALDLHEKLKGMPLSPQHLESLGGAWVAEEALAISLLCSLHYVEDFKVGVLAAVNHGGDSDSTGA
;
A
#
# COMPACT_ATOMS: atom_id res chain seq x y z
N MET A 1 -3.64 -3.20 -15.52
CA MET A 1 -3.97 -2.49 -14.27
C MET A 1 -5.48 -2.34 -14.05
N GLN A 2 -6.27 -1.69 -14.93
CA GLN A 2 -7.74 -1.56 -14.74
C GLN A 2 -8.45 -2.88 -14.40
N ALA A 3 -8.30 -3.91 -15.24
CA ALA A 3 -8.94 -5.21 -15.00
C ALA A 3 -8.49 -5.86 -13.68
N ALA A 4 -7.22 -5.68 -13.30
CA ALA A 4 -6.69 -6.19 -12.03
C ALA A 4 -7.27 -5.42 -10.83
N PHE A 5 -7.45 -4.11 -10.94
CA PHE A 5 -8.11 -3.29 -9.92
C PHE A 5 -9.55 -3.75 -9.68
N GLU A 6 -10.33 -3.89 -10.76
CA GLU A 6 -11.71 -4.32 -10.70
C GLU A 6 -11.85 -5.74 -10.13
N MET A 7 -11.00 -6.66 -10.61
CA MET A 7 -11.00 -8.03 -10.10
C MET A 7 -10.59 -8.09 -8.62
N GLY A 8 -9.56 -7.33 -8.22
CA GLY A 8 -9.12 -7.23 -6.84
C GLY A 8 -10.22 -6.69 -5.93
N CYS A 9 -10.97 -5.66 -6.37
CA CYS A 9 -12.13 -5.15 -5.63
C CYS A 9 -13.21 -6.21 -5.47
N GLN A 10 -13.59 -6.88 -6.57
CA GLN A 10 -14.66 -7.89 -6.55
C GLN A 10 -14.32 -9.07 -5.65
N LEU A 11 -13.08 -9.58 -5.71
CA LEU A 11 -12.63 -10.68 -4.87
C LEU A 11 -12.54 -10.28 -3.39
N SER A 12 -12.01 -9.10 -3.10
CA SER A 12 -11.89 -8.61 -1.72
C SER A 12 -13.26 -8.36 -1.09
N ALA A 13 -14.24 -7.87 -1.88
CA ALA A 13 -15.60 -7.63 -1.41
C ALA A 13 -16.34 -8.91 -0.95
N LEU A 14 -15.85 -10.11 -1.29
CA LEU A 14 -16.42 -11.37 -0.81
C LEU A 14 -16.28 -11.54 0.72
N THR A 15 -15.23 -10.95 1.32
CA THR A 15 -14.93 -11.06 2.75
C THR A 15 -14.83 -9.70 3.45
N HIS A 16 -14.51 -8.63 2.70
CA HIS A 16 -14.33 -7.28 3.20
C HIS A 16 -15.37 -6.35 2.55
N GLY A 17 -16.58 -6.29 3.12
CA GLY A 17 -17.68 -5.49 2.56
C GLY A 17 -17.52 -3.97 2.67
N HIS A 18 -16.60 -3.49 3.53
CA HIS A 18 -16.35 -2.06 3.68
C HIS A 18 -15.50 -1.51 2.50
N PRO A 19 -15.79 -0.30 1.98
CA PRO A 19 -15.02 0.31 0.89
C PRO A 19 -13.51 0.31 1.09
N SER A 20 -13.02 0.71 2.26
CA SER A 20 -11.58 0.74 2.54
C SER A 20 -10.93 -0.65 2.44
N GLY A 21 -11.67 -1.71 2.78
CA GLY A 21 -11.23 -3.09 2.62
C GLY A 21 -11.08 -3.51 1.17
N TYR A 22 -12.18 -3.46 0.39
CA TYR A 22 -12.13 -3.95 -0.98
C TYR A 22 -11.37 -3.04 -1.94
N LEU A 23 -11.36 -1.72 -1.72
CA LEU A 23 -10.59 -0.78 -2.53
C LEU A 23 -9.09 -0.94 -2.30
N SER A 24 -8.65 -1.27 -1.08
CA SER A 24 -7.24 -1.58 -0.80
C SER A 24 -6.78 -2.82 -1.56
N GLY A 25 -7.61 -3.89 -1.59
CA GLY A 25 -7.32 -5.09 -2.38
C GLY A 25 -7.28 -4.82 -3.89
N GLY A 26 -8.19 -3.99 -4.40
CA GLY A 26 -8.14 -3.51 -5.79
C GLY A 26 -6.87 -2.72 -6.11
N PHE A 27 -6.51 -1.77 -5.23
CA PHE A 27 -5.31 -0.97 -5.37
C PHE A 27 -4.05 -1.85 -5.42
N PHE A 28 -3.91 -2.78 -4.46
CA PHE A 28 -2.81 -3.72 -4.40
C PHE A 28 -2.70 -4.55 -5.68
N ALA A 29 -3.80 -5.16 -6.14
CA ALA A 29 -3.82 -5.93 -7.39
C ALA A 29 -3.42 -5.09 -8.62
N ALA A 30 -3.80 -3.82 -8.66
CA ALA A 30 -3.41 -2.91 -9.73
C ALA A 30 -1.90 -2.63 -9.73
N VAL A 31 -1.30 -2.39 -8.56
CA VAL A 31 0.15 -2.17 -8.40
C VAL A 31 0.92 -3.41 -8.85
N ILE A 32 0.57 -4.60 -8.37
CA ILE A 32 1.20 -5.85 -8.78
C ILE A 32 1.08 -6.06 -10.29
N SER A 33 -0.09 -5.81 -10.88
CA SER A 33 -0.29 -5.85 -12.34
C SER A 33 0.64 -4.90 -13.09
N GLY A 34 0.93 -3.71 -12.54
CA GLY A 34 1.89 -2.76 -13.12
C GLY A 34 3.32 -3.30 -13.07
N LEU A 35 3.74 -3.86 -11.94
CA LEU A 35 5.06 -4.47 -11.77
C LEU A 35 5.28 -5.66 -12.73
N CYS A 36 4.27 -6.53 -12.90
CA CYS A 36 4.32 -7.62 -13.88
C CYS A 36 4.48 -7.14 -15.34
N GLN A 37 4.12 -5.88 -15.62
CA GLN A 37 4.31 -5.23 -16.92
C GLN A 37 5.59 -4.38 -16.96
N HIS A 38 6.50 -4.56 -16.01
CA HIS A 38 7.75 -3.80 -15.88
C HIS A 38 7.56 -2.29 -15.71
N ILE A 39 6.41 -1.85 -15.20
CA ILE A 39 6.20 -0.45 -14.81
C ILE A 39 6.87 -0.25 -13.45
N PRO A 40 7.75 0.76 -13.28
CA PRO A 40 8.39 1.04 -12.00
C PRO A 40 7.38 1.19 -10.84
N LEU A 41 7.76 0.79 -9.64
CA LEU A 41 6.86 0.76 -8.47
C LEU A 41 6.18 2.11 -8.22
N ASN A 42 6.95 3.19 -8.18
CA ASN A 42 6.42 4.55 -8.00
C ASN A 42 5.33 4.89 -9.04
N THR A 43 5.58 4.56 -10.31
CA THR A 43 4.66 4.82 -11.41
C THR A 43 3.41 3.94 -11.32
N SER A 44 3.57 2.68 -10.89
CA SER A 44 2.46 1.76 -10.65
C SER A 44 1.55 2.23 -9.51
N VAL A 45 2.11 2.80 -8.44
CA VAL A 45 1.34 3.39 -7.32
C VAL A 45 0.51 4.58 -7.79
N TYR A 46 1.09 5.53 -8.53
CA TYR A 46 0.34 6.67 -9.07
C TYR A 46 -0.76 6.26 -10.05
N LYS A 47 -0.48 5.31 -10.94
CA LYS A 47 -1.50 4.76 -11.86
C LYS A 47 -2.61 4.03 -11.10
N ALA A 48 -2.31 3.37 -9.99
CA ALA A 48 -3.35 2.76 -9.15
C ALA A 48 -4.19 3.82 -8.39
N LEU A 49 -3.59 4.96 -8.00
CA LEU A 49 -4.31 6.10 -7.44
C LEU A 49 -5.34 6.66 -8.44
N GLU A 50 -4.98 6.77 -9.72
CA GLU A 50 -5.92 7.21 -10.77
C GLU A 50 -7.15 6.28 -10.88
N LEU A 51 -7.00 4.99 -10.58
CA LEU A 51 -8.11 4.01 -10.59
C LEU A 51 -8.98 4.04 -9.33
N LEU A 52 -8.36 4.41 -8.20
CA LEU A 52 -8.98 4.51 -6.88
C LEU A 52 -9.80 5.80 -6.75
N ILE A 53 -9.26 6.93 -7.22
CA ILE A 53 -9.87 8.24 -7.06
C ILE A 53 -11.21 8.31 -7.80
N GLY A 54 -12.25 8.76 -7.08
CA GLY A 54 -13.61 8.83 -7.61
C GLY A 54 -14.44 7.57 -7.41
N ARG A 55 -13.88 6.48 -6.85
CA ARG A 55 -14.68 5.34 -6.38
C ARG A 55 -15.45 5.70 -5.11
N PRO A 56 -16.70 5.24 -4.90
CA PRO A 56 -17.39 5.47 -3.63
C PRO A 56 -16.58 4.95 -2.43
N GLY A 57 -16.32 5.82 -1.45
CA GLY A 57 -15.56 5.48 -0.22
C GLY A 57 -14.03 5.47 -0.35
N PHE A 58 -13.47 5.99 -1.44
CA PHE A 58 -12.02 5.99 -1.69
C PHE A 58 -11.16 6.80 -0.72
N GLN A 59 -11.76 7.78 -0.02
CA GLN A 59 -11.04 8.85 0.67
C GLN A 59 -10.14 8.35 1.81
N GLU A 60 -10.54 7.30 2.51
CA GLU A 60 -9.75 6.74 3.61
C GLU A 60 -8.47 6.06 3.11
N VAL A 61 -8.59 5.25 2.07
CA VAL A 61 -7.47 4.58 1.40
C VAL A 61 -6.54 5.60 0.76
N GLU A 62 -7.10 6.56 0.02
CA GLU A 62 -6.35 7.67 -0.59
C GLU A 62 -5.53 8.44 0.45
N ARG A 63 -6.16 8.83 1.57
CA ARG A 63 -5.50 9.58 2.64
C ARG A 63 -4.30 8.83 3.20
N LEU A 64 -4.42 7.53 3.47
CA LEU A 64 -3.31 6.75 4.02
C LEU A 64 -2.19 6.52 3.01
N ILE A 65 -2.52 6.28 1.73
CA ILE A 65 -1.51 6.18 0.67
C ILE A 65 -0.74 7.50 0.52
N PHE A 66 -1.43 8.65 0.50
CA PHE A 66 -0.73 9.94 0.44
C PHE A 66 0.14 10.21 1.66
N ARG A 67 -0.27 9.78 2.87
CA ARG A 67 0.58 9.86 4.06
C ARG A 67 1.84 9.00 3.93
N ALA A 68 1.72 7.79 3.38
CA ALA A 68 2.88 6.94 3.10
C ALA A 68 3.83 7.57 2.08
N LEU A 69 3.30 8.15 1.01
CA LEU A 69 4.10 8.87 0.00
C LEU A 69 4.80 10.11 0.57
N ASP A 70 4.10 10.89 1.39
CA ASP A 70 4.68 12.07 2.07
C ASP A 70 5.79 11.68 3.05
N LEU A 71 5.61 10.60 3.82
CA LEU A 71 6.65 10.05 4.68
C LEU A 71 7.88 9.59 3.89
N HIS A 72 7.67 8.87 2.80
CA HIS A 72 8.75 8.42 1.92
C HIS A 72 9.61 9.59 1.43
N GLU A 73 8.98 10.65 0.92
CA GLU A 73 9.70 11.83 0.43
C GLU A 73 10.42 12.59 1.56
N LYS A 74 9.77 12.76 2.72
CA LYS A 74 10.37 13.46 3.88
C LYS A 74 11.57 12.72 4.46
N LEU A 75 11.58 11.39 4.40
CA LEU A 75 12.62 10.55 4.98
C LEU A 75 13.66 10.08 3.95
N LYS A 76 13.63 10.62 2.73
CA LYS A 76 14.53 10.19 1.65
C LYS A 76 16.00 10.24 2.07
N GLY A 77 16.68 9.10 1.96
CA GLY A 77 18.08 8.94 2.39
C GLY A 77 18.27 8.69 3.89
N MET A 78 17.20 8.60 4.68
CA MET A 78 17.22 8.23 6.09
C MET A 78 16.53 6.87 6.30
N PRO A 79 16.92 6.05 7.29
CA PRO A 79 16.22 4.79 7.56
C PRO A 79 14.83 5.03 8.16
N LEU A 80 13.87 4.13 7.87
CA LEU A 80 12.59 4.09 8.56
C LEU A 80 12.78 3.56 10.00
N SER A 81 12.05 4.14 10.95
CA SER A 81 11.91 3.63 12.31
C SER A 81 10.52 3.02 12.49
N PRO A 82 10.31 2.17 13.50
CA PRO A 82 8.98 1.61 13.80
C PRO A 82 7.91 2.70 13.98
N GLN A 83 8.26 3.83 14.59
CA GLN A 83 7.34 4.95 14.83
C GLN A 83 6.86 5.60 13.53
N HIS A 84 7.65 5.58 12.45
CA HIS A 84 7.19 6.07 11.15
C HIS A 84 6.08 5.16 10.60
N LEU A 85 6.21 3.84 10.75
CA LEU A 85 5.21 2.88 10.31
C LEU A 85 3.95 2.95 11.17
N GLU A 86 4.12 2.97 12.49
CA GLU A 86 3.02 3.07 13.47
C GLU A 86 2.21 4.38 13.31
N SER A 87 2.82 5.42 12.75
CA SER A 87 2.09 6.66 12.43
C SER A 87 1.03 6.47 11.34
N LEU A 88 1.19 5.46 10.47
CA LEU A 88 0.21 5.09 9.44
C LEU A 88 -0.89 4.18 9.97
N GLY A 89 -0.72 3.57 11.15
CA GLY A 89 -1.68 2.67 11.77
C GLY A 89 -1.03 1.45 12.39
N GLY A 90 -1.86 0.52 12.87
CA GLY A 90 -1.43 -0.76 13.42
C GLY A 90 -1.45 -1.91 12.41
N ALA A 91 -1.80 -1.63 11.15
CA ALA A 91 -2.05 -2.63 10.10
C ALA A 91 -3.25 -3.55 10.39
N TRP A 92 -4.15 -3.16 11.31
CA TRP A 92 -5.32 -3.99 11.67
C TRP A 92 -6.42 -3.99 10.59
N VAL A 93 -6.36 -3.01 9.68
CA VAL A 93 -7.27 -2.85 8.55
C VAL A 93 -6.49 -2.73 7.25
N ALA A 94 -7.13 -3.08 6.14
CA ALA A 94 -6.48 -3.27 4.85
C ALA A 94 -5.72 -2.02 4.37
N GLU A 95 -6.29 -0.84 4.54
CA GLU A 95 -5.70 0.43 4.12
C GLU A 95 -4.45 0.82 4.94
N GLU A 96 -4.38 0.42 6.21
CA GLU A 96 -3.19 0.64 7.05
C GLU A 96 -2.07 -0.30 6.63
N ALA A 97 -2.39 -1.59 6.47
CA ALA A 97 -1.43 -2.60 6.02
C ALA A 97 -0.85 -2.24 4.64
N LEU A 98 -1.72 -1.82 3.71
CA LEU A 98 -1.34 -1.34 2.38
C LEU A 98 -0.42 -0.11 2.46
N ALA A 99 -0.75 0.88 3.30
CA ALA A 99 0.06 2.09 3.40
C ALA A 99 1.46 1.80 3.97
N ILE A 100 1.55 0.94 4.99
CA ILE A 100 2.83 0.54 5.60
C ILE A 100 3.69 -0.23 4.59
N SER A 101 3.13 -1.24 3.91
CA SER A 101 3.87 -2.04 2.93
C SER A 101 4.34 -1.21 1.73
N LEU A 102 3.53 -0.25 1.26
CA LEU A 102 3.92 0.71 0.22
C LEU A 102 5.06 1.61 0.67
N LEU A 103 5.00 2.17 1.88
CA LEU A 103 6.09 2.99 2.43
C LEU A 103 7.39 2.20 2.43
N CYS A 104 7.41 1.00 3.02
CA CYS A 104 8.61 0.15 3.05
C CYS A 104 9.13 -0.21 1.65
N SER A 105 8.23 -0.58 0.74
CA SER A 105 8.59 -0.99 -0.62
C SER A 105 9.16 0.16 -1.45
N LEU A 106 8.59 1.36 -1.34
CA LEU A 106 9.09 2.56 -2.03
C LEU A 106 10.42 3.02 -1.45
N HIS A 107 10.56 2.97 -0.12
CA HIS A 107 11.75 3.45 0.57
C HIS A 107 12.99 2.59 0.33
N TYR A 108 12.77 1.29 0.16
CA TYR A 108 13.82 0.29 -0.04
C TYR A 108 13.68 -0.45 -1.37
N VAL A 109 13.28 0.27 -2.43
CA VAL A 109 13.00 -0.30 -3.76
C VAL A 109 14.17 -1.10 -4.34
N GLU A 110 15.41 -0.75 -3.99
CA GLU A 110 16.64 -1.42 -4.45
C GLU A 110 17.13 -2.53 -3.50
N ASP A 111 16.53 -2.71 -2.33
CA ASP A 111 16.95 -3.71 -1.33
C ASP A 111 15.73 -4.42 -0.72
N PHE A 112 15.33 -5.51 -1.36
CA PHE A 112 14.21 -6.34 -0.94
C PHE A 112 14.34 -6.80 0.52
N LYS A 113 15.54 -7.21 0.95
CA LYS A 113 15.75 -7.74 2.30
C LYS A 113 15.50 -6.65 3.34
N VAL A 114 16.03 -5.45 3.11
CA VAL A 114 15.82 -4.31 4.02
C VAL A 114 14.36 -3.86 3.99
N GLY A 115 13.71 -3.86 2.81
CA GLY A 115 12.29 -3.54 2.66
C GLY A 115 11.39 -4.45 3.49
N VAL A 116 11.55 -5.77 3.36
CA VAL A 116 10.79 -6.75 4.15
C VAL A 116 11.11 -6.63 5.64
N LEU A 117 12.38 -6.49 6.01
CA LEU A 117 12.76 -6.29 7.42
C LEU A 117 12.10 -5.04 8.01
N ALA A 118 12.04 -3.94 7.27
CA ALA A 118 11.36 -2.73 7.74
C ALA A 118 9.85 -3.00 7.93
N ALA A 119 9.22 -3.64 6.94
CA ALA A 119 7.78 -3.93 6.97
C ALA A 119 7.36 -4.79 8.16
N VAL A 120 8.21 -5.73 8.62
CA VAL A 120 7.88 -6.60 9.76
C VAL A 120 8.33 -6.07 11.13
N ASN A 121 8.96 -4.90 11.20
CA ASN A 121 9.51 -4.32 12.44
C ASN A 121 8.66 -3.15 12.97
N HIS A 122 7.36 -3.39 13.19
CA HIS A 122 6.44 -2.52 13.93
C HIS A 122 5.54 -3.35 14.84
N GLY A 123 4.93 -2.74 15.86
CA GLY A 123 4.12 -3.47 16.87
C GLY A 123 2.73 -3.95 16.42
N GLY A 124 2.45 -3.95 15.12
CA GLY A 124 1.12 -4.20 14.54
C GLY A 124 1.00 -5.56 13.85
N ASP A 125 0.09 -5.65 12.89
CA ASP A 125 -0.15 -6.84 12.04
C ASP A 125 0.98 -7.04 11.00
N SER A 126 2.16 -7.37 11.52
CA SER A 126 3.43 -7.37 10.76
C SER A 126 3.54 -8.45 9.69
N ASP A 127 2.79 -9.55 9.81
CA ASP A 127 2.75 -10.60 8.80
C ASP A 127 2.00 -10.15 7.55
N SER A 128 0.93 -9.36 7.69
CA SER A 128 0.21 -8.76 6.57
C SER A 128 1.01 -7.67 5.84
N THR A 129 1.81 -6.89 6.56
CA THR A 129 2.65 -5.83 5.95
C THR A 129 3.91 -6.37 5.29
N GLY A 130 4.44 -7.49 5.78
CA GLY A 130 5.65 -8.13 5.25
C GLY A 130 5.43 -9.07 4.06
N ALA A 131 4.18 -9.49 3.80
CA ALA A 131 3.80 -10.38 2.69
C ALA A 131 3.79 -9.67 1.33
#